data_AF-A0A811QVZ1-F1
#
_entry.id   AF-A0A811QVZ1-F1
#
_cell.length_a   1.000
_cell.length_b   1.000
_cell.length_c   1.000
_cell.angle_alpha   90.00
_cell.angle_beta   90.00
_cell.angle_gamma   90.00
#
_symmetry.space_group_name_H-M   'P 1'
#
loop_
_entity.id
_entity.type
_entity.pdbx_description
1 polymer ?
#
loop_
_entity_poly.entity_id
_entity_poly.type
_entity_poly.pdbx_seq_one_letter_code
_entity_poly.pdbx_strand_id
1 'polypeptide(L)'
;MFLDLLKDENDGIAAKHWISPTISSTLQAAFNSPQSDRLKQSLEMAPRFLTLYFATALRDVNDSLLCALIPVVMSRYAAMFPDKVFSFKVRKRLSDFILAAFQRSPNIIAVLKKPITDRLGEAHDNPAEAKLALHLCWAIGEHGAGGIDRKDVARELFENLELLLYENLATSRVVLNQEPGSDSMGASSRKSSQARLLCFVVTAIAKLATCHSELLPRARVSLGKVARSPTSDRRVCQQACDYLGLMNEPAICLSVLGPSTAQGNGPGIVNWSEGGTKMVAHVPFYLLAEQKGPPFHDFSFTDLIPTE
;
A
#
# COMPACT_ATOMS: atom_id res chain seq x y z
N MET A 1 -37.81 -11.28 -6.86
CA MET A 1 -36.37 -11.36 -7.22
C MET A 1 -35.58 -10.12 -6.81
N PHE A 2 -35.70 -8.94 -7.46
CA PHE A 2 -35.01 -7.72 -7.00
C PHE A 2 -35.47 -7.25 -5.61
N LEU A 3 -36.76 -7.45 -5.28
CA LEU A 3 -37.31 -7.18 -3.95
C LEU A 3 -36.84 -8.18 -2.88
N ASP A 4 -36.47 -9.40 -3.26
CA ASP A 4 -35.91 -10.39 -2.33
C ASP A 4 -34.43 -10.07 -2.06
N LEU A 5 -33.69 -9.67 -3.11
CA LEU A 5 -32.33 -9.11 -3.00
C LEU A 5 -32.25 -7.84 -2.13
N LEU A 6 -33.28 -6.99 -2.18
CA LEU A 6 -33.36 -5.74 -1.38
C LEU A 6 -33.84 -5.98 0.06
N LYS A 7 -34.69 -6.98 0.29
CA LYS A 7 -35.05 -7.41 1.66
C LYS A 7 -33.82 -7.97 2.38
N ASP A 8 -33.00 -8.76 1.70
CA ASP A 8 -31.79 -9.38 2.24
C ASP A 8 -30.65 -8.40 2.57
N GLU A 9 -30.62 -7.19 1.98
CA GLU A 9 -29.59 -6.17 2.30
C GLU A 9 -29.82 -5.45 3.63
N ASN A 10 -31.08 -5.27 4.05
CA ASN A 10 -31.41 -4.64 5.34
C ASN A 10 -31.27 -5.60 6.52
N ASP A 11 -31.33 -6.92 6.27
CA ASP A 11 -31.24 -7.97 7.28
C ASP A 11 -29.81 -8.50 7.51
N GLY A 12 -28.80 -7.89 6.90
CA GLY A 12 -27.40 -8.10 7.26
C GLY A 12 -26.75 -9.39 6.72
N ILE A 13 -27.19 -9.91 5.57
CA ILE A 13 -26.47 -11.04 4.94
C ILE A 13 -25.10 -10.59 4.44
N ALA A 14 -24.08 -11.40 4.78
CA ALA A 14 -22.68 -11.20 4.44
C ALA A 14 -22.46 -10.97 2.93
N ALA A 15 -21.48 -10.12 2.59
CA ALA A 15 -21.01 -9.83 1.23
C ALA A 15 -20.81 -11.07 0.32
N LYS A 16 -20.70 -12.27 0.90
CA LYS A 16 -20.63 -13.58 0.24
C LYS A 16 -21.79 -13.87 -0.73
N HIS A 17 -23.01 -13.35 -0.49
CA HIS A 17 -24.15 -13.64 -1.38
C HIS A 17 -24.01 -12.94 -2.75
N TRP A 18 -23.53 -11.70 -2.78
CA TRP A 18 -23.29 -10.95 -4.04
C TRP A 18 -22.16 -11.54 -4.89
N ILE A 19 -21.26 -12.31 -4.29
CA ILE A 19 -20.14 -12.98 -4.96
C ILE A 19 -20.56 -14.38 -5.47
N SER A 20 -21.77 -14.86 -5.13
CA SER A 20 -22.27 -16.14 -5.62
C SER A 20 -22.29 -16.17 -7.15
N PRO A 21 -21.73 -17.21 -7.79
CA PRO A 21 -21.69 -17.33 -9.25
C PRO A 21 -23.11 -17.32 -9.86
N THR A 22 -24.11 -17.78 -9.12
CA THR A 22 -25.52 -17.73 -9.54
C THR A 22 -26.06 -16.30 -9.62
N ILE A 23 -25.75 -15.45 -8.63
CA ILE A 23 -26.20 -14.06 -8.61
C ILE A 23 -25.41 -13.23 -9.62
N SER A 24 -24.10 -13.45 -9.72
CA SER A 24 -23.25 -12.77 -10.71
C SER A 24 -23.68 -13.07 -12.15
N SER A 25 -23.96 -14.34 -12.48
CA SER A 25 -24.45 -14.73 -13.80
C SER A 25 -25.85 -14.19 -14.11
N THR A 26 -26.76 -14.16 -13.11
CA THR A 26 -28.10 -13.60 -13.27
C THR A 26 -28.05 -12.08 -13.49
N LEU A 27 -27.20 -11.36 -12.75
CA LEU A 27 -26.98 -9.93 -12.94
C LEU A 27 -26.31 -9.63 -14.29
N GLN A 28 -25.36 -10.46 -14.72
CA GLN A 28 -24.74 -10.33 -16.04
C GLN A 28 -25.76 -10.55 -17.17
N ALA A 29 -26.64 -11.54 -17.03
CA ALA A 29 -27.72 -11.79 -17.99
C ALA A 29 -28.73 -10.63 -18.02
N ALA A 30 -29.10 -10.08 -16.86
CA ALA A 30 -29.97 -8.91 -16.77
C ALA A 30 -29.30 -7.65 -17.36
N PHE A 31 -27.99 -7.47 -17.18
CA PHE A 31 -27.25 -6.33 -17.74
C PHE A 31 -27.17 -6.36 -19.28
N ASN A 32 -27.12 -7.56 -19.86
CA ASN A 32 -27.10 -7.75 -21.32
C ASN A 32 -28.46 -7.44 -21.98
N SER A 33 -29.52 -7.22 -21.19
CA SER A 33 -30.84 -6.77 -21.66
C SER A 33 -30.88 -5.23 -21.80
N PRO A 34 -31.83 -4.64 -22.55
CA PRO A 34 -31.93 -3.20 -22.71
C PRO A 34 -32.09 -2.51 -21.34
N GLN A 35 -31.10 -1.70 -20.99
CA GLN A 35 -31.02 -1.05 -19.69
C GLN A 35 -31.98 0.14 -19.60
N SER A 36 -32.72 0.22 -18.50
CA SER A 36 -33.53 1.40 -18.19
C SER A 36 -32.65 2.64 -17.99
N ASP A 37 -33.17 3.81 -18.36
CA ASP A 37 -32.44 5.07 -18.15
C ASP A 37 -32.23 5.40 -16.67
N ARG A 38 -33.12 4.91 -15.80
CA ARG A 38 -32.94 4.98 -14.33
C ARG A 38 -31.69 4.23 -13.87
N LEU A 39 -31.43 3.03 -14.39
CA LEU A 39 -30.24 2.26 -14.06
C LEU A 39 -28.97 2.99 -14.53
N LYS A 40 -28.95 3.51 -15.76
CA LYS A 40 -27.81 4.27 -16.29
C LYS A 40 -27.49 5.49 -15.43
N GLN A 41 -28.51 6.28 -15.09
CA GLN A 41 -28.34 7.44 -14.20
C GLN A 41 -27.85 7.03 -12.80
N SER A 42 -28.35 5.91 -12.26
CA SER A 42 -27.95 5.43 -10.94
C SER A 42 -26.49 4.99 -10.91
N LEU A 43 -26.03 4.25 -11.94
CA LEU A 43 -24.63 3.87 -12.10
C LEU A 43 -23.71 5.09 -12.30
N GLU A 44 -24.20 6.15 -12.94
CA GLU A 44 -23.43 7.39 -13.08
C GLU A 44 -23.33 8.19 -11.77
N MET A 45 -24.41 8.25 -11.00
CA MET A 45 -24.51 9.05 -9.79
C MET A 45 -23.85 8.40 -8.57
N ALA A 46 -23.94 7.08 -8.44
CA ALA A 46 -23.42 6.35 -7.27
C ALA A 46 -21.94 6.63 -6.94
N PRO A 47 -20.98 6.66 -7.91
CA PRO A 47 -19.60 7.03 -7.60
C PRO A 47 -19.44 8.46 -7.08
N ARG A 48 -20.32 9.40 -7.49
CA ARG A 48 -20.32 10.79 -7.02
C ARG A 48 -20.76 10.86 -5.56
N PHE A 49 -21.84 10.15 -5.22
CA PHE A 49 -22.31 10.05 -3.83
C PHE A 49 -21.29 9.37 -2.92
N LEU A 50 -20.63 8.30 -3.38
CA LEU A 50 -19.53 7.68 -2.64
C LEU A 50 -18.38 8.65 -2.40
N THR A 51 -18.06 9.50 -3.37
CA THR A 51 -17.02 10.53 -3.20
C THR A 51 -17.37 11.50 -2.07
N LEU A 52 -18.63 11.98 -2.02
CA LEU A 52 -19.09 12.88 -0.97
C LEU A 52 -19.15 12.18 0.40
N TYR A 53 -19.63 10.95 0.44
CA TYR A 53 -19.66 10.13 1.65
C TYR A 53 -18.26 9.90 2.22
N PHE A 54 -17.29 9.53 1.38
CA PHE A 54 -15.92 9.33 1.84
C PHE A 54 -15.22 10.63 2.24
N ALA A 55 -15.48 11.74 1.54
CA ALA A 55 -14.93 13.04 1.92
C ALA A 55 -15.45 13.49 3.30
N THR A 56 -16.75 13.31 3.55
CA THR A 56 -17.35 13.63 4.87
C THR A 56 -16.86 12.66 5.95
N ALA A 57 -16.77 11.36 5.65
CA ALA A 57 -16.21 10.37 6.58
C ALA A 57 -14.76 10.70 6.97
N LEU A 58 -13.90 11.01 5.99
CA LEU A 58 -12.50 11.38 6.25
C LEU A 58 -12.35 12.67 7.04
N ARG A 59 -13.34 13.57 7.04
CA ARG A 59 -13.28 14.82 7.79
C ARG A 59 -13.84 14.68 9.21
N ASP A 60 -15.00 14.04 9.34
CA ASP A 60 -15.85 14.18 10.54
C ASP A 60 -15.88 12.91 11.41
N VAL A 61 -15.49 11.75 10.87
CA VAL A 61 -15.59 10.46 11.57
C VAL A 61 -14.33 10.19 12.41
N ASN A 62 -14.49 9.58 13.58
CA ASN A 62 -13.38 9.21 14.47
C ASN A 62 -12.66 7.92 14.01
N ASP A 63 -11.48 7.65 14.58
CA ASP A 63 -10.66 6.51 14.19
C ASP A 63 -11.35 5.15 14.43
N SER A 64 -12.18 5.02 15.47
CA SER A 64 -12.91 3.78 15.77
C SER A 64 -13.92 3.44 14.67
N LEU A 65 -14.67 4.43 14.20
CA LEU A 65 -15.62 4.26 13.11
C LEU A 65 -14.91 4.09 11.76
N LEU A 66 -13.76 4.74 11.53
CA LEU A 66 -12.92 4.46 10.36
C LEU A 66 -12.41 3.01 10.36
N CYS A 67 -11.96 2.49 11.51
CA CYS A 67 -11.58 1.09 11.68
C CYS A 67 -12.74 0.14 11.36
N ALA A 68 -13.98 0.49 11.69
CA ALA A 68 -15.15 -0.33 11.34
C ALA A 68 -15.50 -0.23 9.85
N LEU A 69 -15.35 0.95 9.25
CA LEU A 69 -15.72 1.21 7.86
C LEU A 69 -14.75 0.59 6.84
N ILE A 70 -13.45 0.61 7.10
CA ILE A 70 -12.43 0.13 6.15
C ILE A 70 -12.63 -1.36 5.77
N PRO A 71 -12.85 -2.30 6.71
CA PRO A 71 -13.13 -3.70 6.37
C PRO A 71 -14.40 -3.88 5.53
N VAL A 72 -15.42 -3.05 5.74
CA VAL A 72 -16.66 -3.05 4.94
C VAL A 72 -16.33 -2.63 3.51
N VAL A 73 -15.55 -1.55 3.34
CA VAL A 73 -15.09 -1.07 2.04
C VAL A 73 -14.24 -2.13 1.31
N MET A 74 -13.31 -2.78 2.02
CA MET A 74 -12.51 -3.89 1.47
C MET A 74 -13.40 -5.05 1.00
N SER A 75 -14.41 -5.42 1.79
CA SER A 75 -15.33 -6.52 1.44
C SER A 75 -16.20 -6.20 0.22
N ARG A 76 -16.60 -4.94 0.06
CA ARG A 76 -17.34 -4.49 -1.12
C ARG A 76 -16.48 -4.49 -2.38
N TYR A 77 -15.16 -4.34 -2.28
CA TYR A 77 -14.26 -4.29 -3.43
C TYR A 77 -14.39 -5.51 -4.37
N ALA A 78 -14.67 -6.69 -3.79
CA ALA A 78 -14.93 -7.94 -4.50
C ALA A 78 -16.37 -8.07 -5.04
N ALA A 79 -17.35 -7.51 -4.32
CA ALA A 79 -18.78 -7.60 -4.62
C ALA A 79 -19.29 -6.37 -5.38
N MET A 80 -18.90 -6.23 -6.66
CA MET A 80 -19.28 -5.10 -7.51
C MET A 80 -20.38 -5.46 -8.52
N PHE A 81 -21.23 -4.49 -8.87
CA PHE A 81 -22.19 -4.62 -9.96
C PHE A 81 -21.47 -4.87 -11.30
N PRO A 82 -21.96 -5.78 -12.16
CA PRO A 82 -21.24 -6.25 -13.36
C PRO A 82 -21.20 -5.24 -14.54
N ASP A 83 -21.02 -3.96 -14.24
CA ASP A 83 -20.64 -2.93 -15.22
C ASP A 83 -19.16 -2.57 -15.05
N LYS A 84 -18.38 -2.67 -16.12
CA LYS A 84 -16.91 -2.46 -16.09
C LYS A 84 -16.55 -1.01 -15.77
N VAL A 85 -17.29 -0.04 -16.31
CA VAL A 85 -17.01 1.39 -16.13
C VAL A 85 -17.34 1.83 -14.70
N PHE A 86 -18.52 1.44 -14.22
CA PHE A 86 -18.97 1.66 -12.86
C PHE A 86 -18.03 0.98 -11.85
N SER A 87 -17.75 -0.31 -12.03
CA SER A 87 -16.84 -1.06 -11.15
C SER A 87 -15.47 -0.40 -11.06
N PHE A 88 -14.93 0.07 -12.18
CA PHE A 88 -13.66 0.79 -12.20
C PHE A 88 -13.73 2.11 -11.41
N LYS A 89 -14.77 2.93 -11.64
CA LYS A 89 -14.98 4.20 -10.94
C LYS A 89 -15.15 3.98 -9.43
N VAL A 90 -15.97 3.01 -9.02
CA VAL A 90 -16.21 2.69 -7.61
C VAL A 90 -14.94 2.17 -6.96
N ARG A 91 -14.29 1.13 -7.53
CA ARG A 91 -13.03 0.60 -6.98
C ARG A 91 -11.96 1.67 -6.81
N LYS A 92 -11.85 2.61 -7.77
CA LYS A 92 -10.96 3.76 -7.63
C LYS A 92 -11.32 4.58 -6.38
N ARG A 93 -12.58 4.93 -6.18
CA ARG A 93 -13.02 5.69 -4.98
C ARG A 93 -12.80 4.93 -3.67
N LEU A 94 -13.04 3.62 -3.66
CA LEU A 94 -12.77 2.78 -2.49
C LEU A 94 -11.27 2.77 -2.16
N SER A 95 -10.41 2.60 -3.16
CA SER A 95 -8.95 2.66 -2.97
C SER A 95 -8.46 4.03 -2.51
N ASP A 96 -8.94 5.10 -3.14
CA ASP A 96 -8.60 6.48 -2.76
C ASP A 96 -8.98 6.75 -1.30
N PHE A 97 -10.17 6.29 -0.86
CA PHE A 97 -10.62 6.40 0.52
C PHE A 97 -9.76 5.61 1.50
N ILE A 98 -9.46 4.33 1.22
CA ILE A 98 -8.64 3.48 2.09
C ILE A 98 -7.26 4.11 2.30
N LEU A 99 -6.62 4.56 1.21
CA LEU A 99 -5.31 5.21 1.29
C LEU A 99 -5.36 6.51 2.11
N ALA A 100 -6.37 7.35 1.87
CA ALA A 100 -6.54 8.59 2.63
C ALA A 100 -6.83 8.33 4.12
N ALA A 101 -7.56 7.26 4.45
CA ALA A 101 -7.83 6.88 5.83
C ALA A 101 -6.54 6.43 6.56
N PHE A 102 -5.70 5.63 5.91
CA PHE A 102 -4.39 5.24 6.45
C PHE A 102 -3.43 6.42 6.57
N GLN A 103 -3.45 7.34 5.61
CA GLN A 103 -2.64 8.56 5.67
C GLN A 103 -3.08 9.47 6.83
N ARG A 104 -4.40 9.59 7.05
CA ARG A 104 -4.96 10.37 8.16
C ARG A 104 -4.58 9.77 9.51
N SER A 105 -4.71 8.46 9.66
CA SER A 105 -4.48 7.76 10.93
C SER A 105 -3.69 6.46 10.70
N PRO A 106 -2.34 6.52 10.63
CA PRO A 106 -1.49 5.35 10.37
C PRO A 106 -1.69 4.20 11.35
N ASN A 107 -1.99 4.52 12.62
CA ASN A 107 -2.27 3.54 13.69
C ASN A 107 -3.38 2.54 13.34
N ILE A 108 -4.30 2.90 12.44
CA ILE A 108 -5.39 2.03 11.99
C ILE A 108 -4.84 0.76 11.32
N ILE A 109 -3.68 0.83 10.65
CA ILE A 109 -3.05 -0.35 10.03
C ILE A 109 -2.75 -1.42 11.08
N ALA A 110 -2.27 -1.01 12.25
CA ALA A 110 -1.99 -1.93 13.36
C ALA A 110 -3.26 -2.60 13.88
N VAL A 111 -4.36 -1.83 13.98
CA VAL A 111 -5.68 -2.33 14.43
C VAL A 111 -6.29 -3.29 13.40
N LEU A 112 -6.15 -2.97 12.11
CA LEU A 112 -6.74 -3.73 11.01
C LEU A 112 -5.81 -4.80 10.41
N LYS A 113 -4.76 -5.19 11.15
CA LYS A 113 -3.80 -6.23 10.74
C LYS A 113 -4.48 -7.45 10.13
N LYS A 114 -5.45 -8.05 10.84
CA LYS A 114 -6.14 -9.27 10.39
C LYS A 114 -6.96 -9.06 9.09
N PRO A 115 -7.86 -8.07 9.01
CA PRO A 115 -8.53 -7.75 7.74
C PRO A 115 -7.57 -7.50 6.57
N ILE A 116 -6.42 -6.88 6.84
CA ILE A 116 -5.41 -6.61 5.81
C ILE A 116 -4.75 -7.91 5.35
N THR A 117 -4.31 -8.77 6.27
CA THR A 117 -3.65 -10.04 5.93
C THR A 117 -4.57 -10.99 5.19
N ASP A 118 -5.85 -11.05 5.59
CA ASP A 118 -6.85 -11.88 4.91
C ASP A 118 -7.00 -11.45 3.44
N ARG A 119 -7.08 -10.14 3.17
CA ARG A 119 -7.18 -9.59 1.79
C ARG A 119 -5.91 -9.75 0.97
N LEU A 120 -4.74 -9.81 1.61
CA LEU A 120 -3.48 -10.08 0.90
C LEU A 120 -3.40 -11.54 0.43
N GLY A 121 -3.94 -12.49 1.21
CA GLY A 121 -4.01 -13.90 0.81
C GLY A 121 -4.92 -14.15 -0.40
N GLU A 122 -6.12 -13.55 -0.39
CA GLU A 122 -7.11 -13.71 -1.48
C GLU A 122 -6.63 -13.16 -2.85
N ALA A 123 -5.68 -12.22 -2.84
CA ALA A 123 -5.14 -11.60 -4.04
C ALA A 123 -4.39 -12.56 -4.99
N HIS A 124 -3.96 -13.72 -4.48
CA HIS A 124 -3.35 -14.76 -5.32
C HIS A 124 -4.37 -15.39 -6.30
N ASP A 125 -5.63 -15.51 -5.85
CA ASP A 125 -6.69 -16.20 -6.57
C ASP A 125 -7.47 -15.26 -7.50
N ASN A 126 -7.63 -13.99 -7.13
CA ASN A 126 -8.48 -13.03 -7.85
C ASN A 126 -7.69 -11.79 -8.37
N PRO A 127 -7.53 -11.60 -9.70
CA PRO A 127 -6.82 -10.45 -10.24
C PRO A 127 -7.52 -9.11 -9.99
N ALA A 128 -8.83 -9.11 -9.72
CA ALA A 128 -9.54 -7.89 -9.33
C ALA A 128 -9.04 -7.41 -7.95
N GLU A 129 -8.87 -8.32 -7.00
CA GLU A 129 -8.42 -8.06 -5.63
C GLU A 129 -6.93 -7.78 -5.55
N ALA A 130 -6.13 -8.24 -6.52
CA ALA A 130 -4.71 -7.90 -6.63
C ALA A 130 -4.46 -6.38 -6.60
N LYS A 131 -5.36 -5.56 -7.17
CA LYS A 131 -5.23 -4.10 -7.10
C LYS A 131 -5.46 -3.54 -5.69
N LEU A 132 -6.40 -4.11 -4.93
CA LEU A 132 -6.57 -3.73 -3.53
C LEU A 132 -5.33 -4.12 -2.73
N ALA A 133 -4.82 -5.34 -2.92
CA ALA A 133 -3.60 -5.81 -2.26
C ALA A 133 -2.39 -4.90 -2.54
N LEU A 134 -2.23 -4.39 -3.77
CA LEU A 134 -1.20 -3.39 -4.08
C LEU A 134 -1.29 -2.15 -3.17
N HIS A 135 -2.50 -1.61 -2.99
CA HIS A 135 -2.73 -0.45 -2.13
C HIS A 135 -2.47 -0.77 -0.65
N LEU A 136 -2.80 -1.98 -0.19
CA LEU A 136 -2.51 -2.43 1.17
C LEU A 136 -1.01 -2.64 1.40
N CYS A 137 -0.29 -3.30 0.48
CA CYS A 137 1.16 -3.44 0.56
C CYS A 137 1.86 -2.07 0.62
N TRP A 138 1.43 -1.12 -0.23
CA TRP A 138 1.95 0.23 -0.20
C TRP A 138 1.71 0.89 1.17
N ALA A 139 0.50 0.81 1.72
CA ALA A 139 0.17 1.41 3.01
C ALA A 139 0.98 0.80 4.16
N ILE A 140 1.16 -0.52 4.18
CA ILE A 140 1.99 -1.21 5.18
C ILE A 140 3.42 -0.66 5.17
N GLY A 141 4.02 -0.56 3.97
CA GLY A 141 5.39 -0.07 3.80
C GLY A 141 5.53 1.42 4.12
N GLU A 142 4.62 2.25 3.62
CA GLU A 142 4.66 3.71 3.78
C GLU A 142 4.55 4.15 5.25
N HIS A 143 3.69 3.47 6.01
CA HIS A 143 3.37 3.82 7.37
C HIS A 143 4.07 2.93 8.41
N GLY A 144 5.02 2.09 7.99
CA GLY A 144 5.79 1.25 8.89
C GLY A 144 4.92 0.36 9.80
N ALA A 145 3.84 -0.22 9.27
CA ALA A 145 2.84 -1.00 10.02
C ALA A 145 2.08 -0.22 11.12
N GLY A 146 1.97 1.10 10.98
CA GLY A 146 1.26 1.97 11.93
C GLY A 146 2.16 2.69 12.93
N GLY A 147 3.48 2.77 12.65
CA GLY A 147 4.44 3.57 13.41
C GLY A 147 5.60 2.76 14.00
N ILE A 148 6.62 3.47 14.47
CA ILE A 148 7.87 2.90 15.01
C ILE A 148 7.62 2.09 16.30
N ASP A 149 6.59 2.43 17.07
CA ASP A 149 6.28 1.79 18.35
C ASP A 149 5.56 0.44 18.22
N ARG A 150 5.05 0.09 17.02
CA ARG A 150 4.23 -1.12 16.75
C ARG A 150 5.06 -2.28 16.21
N LYS A 151 6.15 -2.63 16.89
CA LYS A 151 7.14 -3.63 16.42
C LYS A 151 6.56 -5.04 16.26
N ASP A 152 5.66 -5.43 17.16
CA ASP A 152 4.94 -6.71 17.13
C ASP A 152 4.10 -6.84 15.85
N VAL A 153 3.29 -5.81 15.54
CA VAL A 153 2.46 -5.78 14.34
C VAL A 153 3.32 -5.70 13.08
N ALA A 154 4.39 -4.92 13.09
CA ALA A 154 5.34 -4.86 11.98
C ALA A 154 5.96 -6.22 11.65
N ARG A 155 6.33 -6.98 12.68
CA ARG A 155 6.90 -8.33 12.53
C ARG A 155 5.89 -9.30 11.93
N GLU A 156 4.65 -9.31 12.42
CA GLU A 156 3.61 -10.18 11.87
C GLU A 156 3.23 -9.79 10.43
N LEU A 157 3.12 -8.50 10.11
CA LEU A 157 2.86 -8.06 8.74
C LEU A 157 4.03 -8.41 7.81
N PHE A 158 5.26 -8.30 8.30
CA PHE A 158 6.45 -8.76 7.57
C PHE A 158 6.36 -10.27 7.29
N GLU A 159 6.00 -11.08 8.27
CA GLU A 159 5.82 -12.54 8.12
C GLU A 159 4.80 -12.89 7.04
N ASN A 160 3.67 -12.20 7.03
CA ASN A 160 2.63 -12.40 6.03
C ASN A 160 3.08 -11.97 4.63
N LEU A 161 3.81 -10.84 4.51
CA LEU A 161 4.39 -10.40 3.23
C LEU A 161 5.47 -11.36 2.73
N GLU A 162 6.29 -11.90 3.63
CA GLU A 162 7.31 -12.90 3.31
C GLU A 162 6.68 -14.22 2.86
N LEU A 163 5.61 -14.67 3.54
CA LEU A 163 4.85 -15.85 3.14
C LEU A 163 4.28 -15.68 1.72
N LEU A 164 3.60 -14.57 1.48
CA LEU A 164 3.05 -14.24 0.16
C LEU A 164 4.16 -14.23 -0.90
N LEU A 165 5.33 -13.66 -0.60
CA LEU A 165 6.47 -13.65 -1.50
C LEU A 165 6.94 -15.07 -1.86
N TYR A 166 7.11 -15.94 -0.87
CA TYR A 166 7.59 -17.31 -1.10
C TYR A 166 6.56 -18.21 -1.78
N GLU A 167 5.27 -18.09 -1.43
CA GLU A 167 4.19 -18.83 -2.10
C GLU A 167 4.17 -18.50 -3.59
N ASN A 168 4.25 -17.23 -3.94
CA ASN A 168 4.27 -16.81 -5.35
C ASN A 168 5.54 -17.27 -6.08
N LEU A 169 6.70 -17.29 -5.42
CA LEU A 169 7.93 -17.87 -6.00
C LEU A 169 7.82 -19.39 -6.22
N ALA A 170 7.19 -20.10 -5.29
CA ALA A 170 6.97 -21.55 -5.39
C ALA A 170 5.98 -21.89 -6.52
N THR A 171 4.85 -21.17 -6.62
CA THR A 171 3.87 -21.36 -7.69
C THR A 171 4.47 -21.11 -9.07
N SER A 172 5.37 -20.13 -9.21
CA SER A 172 6.08 -19.88 -10.48
C SER A 172 6.92 -21.07 -10.95
N ARG A 173 7.50 -21.85 -10.01
CA ARG A 173 8.25 -23.07 -10.34
C ARG A 173 7.34 -24.19 -10.84
N VAL A 174 6.14 -24.31 -10.27
CA VAL A 174 5.17 -25.35 -10.64
C VAL A 174 4.58 -25.08 -12.04
N VAL A 175 4.32 -23.82 -12.37
CA VAL A 175 3.79 -23.43 -13.70
C VAL A 175 4.80 -23.66 -14.82
N LEU A 176 6.12 -23.68 -14.52
CA LEU A 176 7.16 -24.00 -15.51
C LEU A 176 7.18 -25.49 -15.90
N ASN A 177 6.66 -26.37 -15.02
CA ASN A 177 6.59 -27.82 -15.26
C ASN A 177 5.32 -28.26 -16.01
N GLN A 178 4.40 -27.35 -16.29
CA GLN A 178 3.21 -27.62 -17.10
C GLN A 178 3.38 -27.00 -18.50
N GLU A 179 3.27 -27.84 -19.53
CA GLU A 179 3.36 -27.41 -20.93
C GLU A 179 2.33 -26.33 -21.27
N PRO A 180 2.67 -25.37 -22.17
CA PRO A 180 1.81 -24.22 -22.47
C PRO A 180 0.66 -24.64 -23.39
N GLY A 181 -0.38 -25.25 -22.82
CA GLY A 181 -1.64 -25.54 -23.49
C GLY A 181 -2.63 -24.37 -23.41
N SER A 182 -2.84 -23.71 -24.55
CA SER A 182 -4.10 -23.05 -24.99
C SER A 182 -4.62 -21.71 -24.39
N ASP A 183 -4.04 -21.07 -23.36
CA ASP A 183 -4.55 -19.75 -22.87
C ASP A 183 -3.44 -18.65 -22.75
N SER A 184 -2.82 -18.32 -23.87
CA SER A 184 -1.61 -17.46 -23.93
C SER A 184 -1.82 -15.99 -23.44
N MET A 185 -2.94 -15.34 -23.79
CA MET A 185 -3.15 -13.91 -23.46
C MET A 185 -3.57 -13.67 -22.00
N GLY A 186 -4.43 -14.53 -21.44
CA GLY A 186 -4.86 -14.45 -20.04
C GLY A 186 -3.72 -14.76 -19.06
N ALA A 187 -2.89 -15.75 -19.41
CA ALA A 187 -1.73 -16.14 -18.61
C ALA A 187 -0.67 -15.03 -18.54
N SER A 188 -0.41 -14.32 -19.66
CA SER A 188 0.55 -13.22 -19.70
C SER A 188 0.13 -12.03 -18.83
N SER A 189 -1.15 -11.64 -18.91
CA SER A 189 -1.73 -10.56 -18.08
C SER A 189 -1.66 -10.89 -16.59
N ARG A 190 -2.02 -12.13 -16.21
CA ARG A 190 -1.96 -12.61 -14.82
C ARG A 190 -0.53 -12.65 -14.27
N LYS A 191 0.43 -13.13 -15.08
CA LYS A 191 1.86 -13.11 -14.73
C LYS A 191 2.35 -11.68 -14.51
N SER A 192 1.95 -10.73 -15.36
CA SER A 192 2.35 -9.33 -15.19
C SER A 192 1.70 -8.65 -13.98
N SER A 193 0.43 -8.94 -13.66
CA SER A 193 -0.21 -8.40 -12.46
C SER A 193 0.42 -8.95 -11.18
N GLN A 194 0.78 -10.23 -11.19
CA GLN A 194 1.47 -10.89 -10.08
C GLN A 194 2.88 -10.34 -9.89
N ALA A 195 3.65 -10.15 -10.97
CA ALA A 195 4.95 -9.50 -10.89
C ALA A 195 4.87 -8.08 -10.30
N ARG A 196 3.85 -7.30 -10.69
CA ARG A 196 3.59 -5.98 -10.12
C ARG A 196 3.27 -6.06 -8.62
N LEU A 197 2.48 -7.05 -8.18
CA LEU A 197 2.22 -7.27 -6.75
C LEU A 197 3.51 -7.59 -5.99
N LEU A 198 4.33 -8.49 -6.52
CA LEU A 198 5.61 -8.83 -5.89
C LEU A 198 6.59 -7.65 -5.80
N CYS A 199 6.61 -6.77 -6.81
CA CYS A 199 7.37 -5.52 -6.72
C CYS A 199 6.94 -4.65 -5.52
N PHE A 200 5.63 -4.56 -5.27
CA PHE A 200 5.10 -3.84 -4.12
C PHE A 200 5.38 -4.55 -2.80
N VAL A 201 5.32 -5.88 -2.77
CA VAL A 201 5.68 -6.67 -1.58
C VAL A 201 7.16 -6.49 -1.24
N VAL A 202 8.05 -6.60 -2.23
CA VAL A 202 9.49 -6.35 -2.08
C VAL A 202 9.76 -4.94 -1.55
N THR A 203 9.07 -3.94 -2.09
CA THR A 203 9.16 -2.55 -1.60
C THR A 203 8.65 -2.41 -0.18
N ALA A 204 7.52 -3.04 0.17
CA ALA A 204 6.94 -2.99 1.51
C ALA A 204 7.86 -3.64 2.54
N ILE A 205 8.45 -4.80 2.22
CA ILE A 205 9.47 -5.49 3.02
C ILE A 205 10.67 -4.57 3.25
N ALA A 206 11.15 -3.89 2.20
CA ALA A 206 12.30 -2.99 2.30
C ALA A 206 12.00 -1.76 3.17
N LYS A 207 10.84 -1.12 2.98
CA LYS A 207 10.39 0.01 3.80
C LYS A 207 10.17 -0.39 5.26
N LEU A 208 9.52 -1.53 5.51
CA LEU A 208 9.33 -2.05 6.87
C LEU A 208 10.67 -2.31 7.58
N ALA A 209 11.63 -2.92 6.88
CA ALA A 209 12.97 -3.18 7.42
C ALA A 209 13.78 -1.90 7.68
N THR A 210 13.50 -0.85 6.91
CA THR A 210 14.09 0.48 7.11
C THR A 210 13.47 1.19 8.32
N CYS A 211 12.16 1.05 8.52
CA CYS A 211 11.46 1.58 9.70
C CYS A 211 11.79 0.80 10.99
N HIS A 212 11.91 -0.53 10.88
CA HIS A 212 12.11 -1.46 11.99
C HIS A 212 13.41 -2.25 11.77
N SER A 213 14.51 -1.73 12.30
CA SER A 213 15.86 -2.27 12.09
C SER A 213 16.05 -3.72 12.53
N GLU A 214 15.20 -4.24 13.43
CA GLU A 214 15.18 -5.64 13.83
C GLU A 214 14.81 -6.62 12.70
N LEU A 215 14.05 -6.15 11.70
CA LEU A 215 13.62 -6.96 10.56
C LEU A 215 14.68 -6.99 9.44
N LEU A 216 15.70 -6.14 9.51
CA LEU A 216 16.67 -5.92 8.45
C LEU A 216 17.49 -7.17 8.07
N PRO A 217 18.02 -7.98 9.01
CA PRO A 217 18.69 -9.24 8.66
C PRO A 217 17.76 -10.20 7.91
N ARG A 218 16.50 -10.30 8.35
CA ARG A 218 15.48 -11.15 7.73
C ARG A 218 15.14 -10.67 6.33
N ALA A 219 14.91 -9.36 6.16
CA ALA A 219 14.65 -8.73 4.87
C ALA A 219 15.76 -8.98 3.86
N ARG A 220 17.04 -8.87 4.26
CA ARG A 220 18.18 -9.19 3.39
C ARG A 220 18.15 -10.64 2.92
N VAL A 221 17.78 -11.58 3.78
CA VAL A 221 17.64 -13.00 3.41
C VAL A 221 16.47 -13.20 2.45
N SER A 222 15.30 -12.62 2.73
CA SER A 222 14.11 -12.77 1.88
C SER A 222 14.34 -12.17 0.49
N LEU A 223 14.86 -10.95 0.42
CA LEU A 223 15.20 -10.29 -0.85
C LEU A 223 16.35 -11.01 -1.57
N GLY A 224 17.34 -11.50 -0.83
CA GLY A 224 18.44 -12.30 -1.38
C GLY A 224 17.97 -13.58 -2.07
N LYS A 225 16.93 -14.23 -1.54
CA LYS A 225 16.30 -15.39 -2.18
C LYS A 225 15.56 -15.01 -3.47
N VAL A 226 14.85 -13.89 -3.48
CA VAL A 226 14.16 -13.39 -4.69
C VAL A 226 15.16 -13.05 -5.78
N ALA A 227 16.20 -12.29 -5.43
CA ALA A 227 17.25 -11.86 -6.36
C ALA A 227 17.96 -13.04 -7.05
N ARG A 228 18.15 -14.14 -6.33
CA ARG A 228 18.82 -15.36 -6.83
C ARG A 228 17.86 -16.38 -7.42
N SER A 229 16.55 -16.13 -7.36
CA SER A 229 15.56 -17.08 -7.86
C SER A 229 15.48 -16.99 -9.40
N PRO A 230 15.75 -18.08 -10.13
CA PRO A 230 15.74 -18.10 -11.60
C PRO A 230 14.32 -18.03 -12.19
N THR A 231 13.29 -18.23 -11.37
CA THR A 231 11.88 -18.33 -11.80
C THR A 231 11.05 -17.09 -11.50
N SER A 232 11.66 -16.02 -10.98
CA SER A 232 10.98 -14.74 -10.77
C SER A 232 11.07 -13.85 -12.00
N ASP A 233 10.06 -13.01 -12.19
CA ASP A 233 10.08 -11.95 -13.22
C ASP A 233 11.32 -11.07 -13.01
N ARG A 234 12.05 -10.78 -14.10
CA ARG A 234 13.28 -9.99 -14.10
C ARG A 234 13.12 -8.64 -13.40
N ARG A 235 11.94 -8.02 -13.48
CA ARG A 235 11.62 -6.75 -12.80
C ARG A 235 11.65 -6.90 -11.28
N VAL A 236 11.11 -8.01 -10.77
CA VAL A 236 11.06 -8.31 -9.34
C VAL A 236 12.46 -8.63 -8.82
N CYS A 237 13.24 -9.41 -9.57
CA CYS A 237 14.64 -9.72 -9.22
C CYS A 237 15.50 -8.46 -9.19
N GLN A 238 15.39 -7.61 -10.22
CA GLN A 238 16.16 -6.37 -10.30
C GLN A 238 15.84 -5.46 -9.11
N GLN A 239 14.55 -5.26 -8.83
CA GLN A 239 14.13 -4.43 -7.70
C GLN A 239 14.62 -4.98 -6.35
N ALA A 240 14.60 -6.31 -6.16
CA ALA A 240 15.16 -6.93 -4.96
C ALA A 240 16.68 -6.70 -4.86
N CYS A 241 17.42 -6.81 -5.97
CA CYS A 241 18.85 -6.48 -6.01
C CYS A 241 19.12 -5.02 -5.67
N ASP A 242 18.33 -4.09 -6.21
CA ASP A 242 18.50 -2.65 -5.98
C ASP A 242 18.29 -2.31 -4.49
N TYR A 243 17.26 -2.88 -3.85
CA TYR A 243 17.04 -2.69 -2.42
C TYR A 243 18.08 -3.40 -1.55
N LEU A 244 18.62 -4.55 -1.95
CA LEU A 244 19.74 -5.18 -1.24
C LEU A 244 20.99 -4.30 -1.28
N GLY A 245 21.27 -3.66 -2.41
CA GLY A 245 22.35 -2.68 -2.55
C GLY A 245 22.12 -1.49 -1.63
N LEU A 246 20.92 -0.89 -1.68
CA LEU A 246 20.53 0.25 -0.87
C LEU A 246 20.60 -0.03 0.64
N MET A 247 20.20 -1.24 1.07
CA MET A 247 20.26 -1.66 2.47
C MET A 247 21.69 -1.78 3.02
N ASN A 248 22.73 -1.76 2.18
CA ASN A 248 24.13 -1.68 2.66
C ASN A 248 24.49 -0.26 3.14
N GLU A 249 23.74 0.75 2.69
CA GLU A 249 23.96 2.15 3.02
C GLU A 249 22.77 2.70 3.82
N PRO A 250 22.75 2.52 5.15
CA PRO A 250 21.56 2.78 5.97
C PRO A 250 21.07 4.24 5.92
N ALA A 251 21.98 5.21 5.76
CA ALA A 251 21.63 6.63 5.65
C ALA A 251 20.85 6.93 4.36
N ILE A 252 21.29 6.38 3.23
CA ILE A 252 20.60 6.54 1.95
C ILE A 252 19.30 5.74 1.94
N CYS A 253 19.33 4.53 2.51
CA CYS A 253 18.13 3.70 2.67
C CYS A 253 17.03 4.43 3.45
N LEU A 254 17.37 5.08 4.57
CA LEU A 254 16.43 5.90 5.34
C LEU A 254 15.94 7.13 4.56
N SER A 255 16.80 7.79 3.79
CA SER A 255 16.40 8.95 2.99
C SER A 255 15.45 8.59 1.84
N VAL A 256 15.57 7.39 1.27
CA VAL A 256 14.80 6.95 0.10
C VAL A 256 13.55 6.16 0.50
N LEU A 257 13.65 5.31 1.53
CA LEU A 257 12.60 4.38 1.96
C LEU A 257 12.00 4.72 3.33
N GLY A 258 12.53 5.75 4.02
CA GLY A 258 11.99 6.20 5.29
C GLY A 258 10.54 6.68 5.17
N PRO A 259 9.79 6.67 6.28
CA PRO A 259 8.40 7.07 6.27
C PRO A 259 8.28 8.56 5.92
N SER A 260 7.41 8.91 4.97
CA SER A 260 7.19 10.32 4.57
C SER A 260 6.64 11.18 5.71
N THR A 261 6.10 10.55 6.76
CA THR A 261 5.57 11.20 7.96
C THR A 261 6.60 11.33 9.09
N ALA A 262 7.90 11.09 8.83
CA ALA A 262 8.96 11.34 9.81
C ALA A 262 9.10 12.85 10.08
N GLN A 263 8.18 13.36 10.90
CA GLN A 263 8.23 14.68 11.54
C GLN A 263 9.24 14.71 12.70
N GLY A 264 10.19 13.77 12.72
CA GLY A 264 11.19 13.62 13.77
C GLY A 264 12.57 13.43 13.17
N ASN A 265 13.42 14.42 13.39
CA ASN A 265 14.87 14.48 13.15
C ASN A 265 15.55 13.09 13.03
N GLY A 266 15.65 12.59 11.80
CA GLY A 266 16.73 11.67 11.44
C GLY A 266 18.01 12.49 11.21
N PRO A 267 19.19 12.01 11.64
CA PRO A 267 20.45 12.70 11.30
C PRO A 267 20.59 12.69 9.78
N GLY A 268 20.50 13.88 9.16
CA GLY A 268 20.64 14.07 7.71
C GLY A 268 19.35 14.40 6.94
N ILE A 269 18.18 14.49 7.58
CA ILE A 269 16.97 14.98 6.90
C ILE A 269 16.94 16.51 6.97
N VAL A 270 17.32 17.16 5.87
CA VAL A 270 17.19 18.62 5.72
C VAL A 270 15.71 18.95 5.57
N ASN A 271 15.13 19.61 6.57
CA ASN A 271 13.77 20.12 6.51
C ASN A 271 13.74 21.38 5.64
N TRP A 272 13.56 21.20 4.32
CA TRP A 272 13.52 22.31 3.34
C TRP A 272 12.42 23.34 3.61
N SER A 273 11.42 23.02 4.44
CA SER A 273 10.37 23.96 4.83
C SER A 273 10.83 25.02 5.87
N GLU A 274 11.97 24.80 6.53
CA GLU A 274 12.56 25.74 7.51
C GLU A 274 13.74 26.55 6.94
N GLY A 275 14.05 26.39 5.65
CA GLY A 275 15.24 26.94 4.98
C GLY A 275 15.34 28.47 4.91
N GLY A 276 14.36 29.20 5.44
CA GLY A 276 14.40 30.67 5.57
C GLY A 276 14.95 31.18 6.90
N THR A 277 15.01 30.35 7.95
CA THR A 277 15.30 30.82 9.33
C THR A 277 16.52 30.18 9.98
N LYS A 278 17.05 29.08 9.46
CA LYS A 278 18.24 28.41 10.02
C LYS A 278 19.17 27.94 8.92
N MET A 279 20.36 28.56 8.84
CA MET A 279 21.44 28.08 7.99
C MET A 279 22.30 27.09 8.81
N VAL A 280 22.04 25.79 8.67
CA VAL A 280 23.00 24.78 9.13
C VAL A 280 24.08 24.67 8.07
N ALA A 281 25.07 25.57 8.13
CA ALA A 281 26.24 25.47 7.29
C ALA A 281 27.19 24.42 7.89
N HIS A 282 27.32 23.27 7.24
CA HIS A 282 28.49 22.42 7.40
C HIS A 282 29.68 23.11 6.72
N VAL A 283 30.17 24.21 7.30
CA VAL A 283 31.49 24.73 6.93
C VAL A 283 32.53 23.78 7.53
N PRO A 284 33.43 23.19 6.71
CA PRO A 284 34.50 22.36 7.24
C PRO A 284 35.32 23.16 8.26
N PHE A 285 35.63 22.53 9.40
CA PHE A 285 36.36 23.07 10.56
C PHE A 285 37.72 23.72 10.25
N TYR A 286 38.19 23.73 8.99
CA TYR A 286 39.49 24.26 8.58
C TYR A 286 39.53 25.77 8.30
N LEU A 287 38.39 26.48 8.33
CA LEU A 287 38.35 27.94 8.13
C LEU A 287 38.31 28.76 9.43
N LEU A 288 38.21 28.12 10.60
CA LEU A 288 38.19 28.81 11.89
C LEU A 288 39.56 28.70 12.55
N ALA A 289 40.39 29.72 12.35
CA ALA A 289 41.59 29.91 13.13
C ALA A 289 41.23 30.02 14.63
N GLU A 290 41.61 29.01 15.41
CA GLU A 290 41.85 29.02 16.86
C GLU A 290 40.90 29.87 17.74
N GLN A 291 39.58 29.69 17.66
CA GLN A 291 38.69 30.14 18.74
C GLN A 291 38.18 28.96 19.56
N LYS A 292 38.56 28.94 20.85
CA LYS A 292 38.15 27.93 21.84
C LYS A 292 36.69 28.18 22.27
N GLY A 293 35.80 27.24 21.94
CA GLY A 293 34.41 27.19 22.44
C GLY A 293 33.72 25.86 22.10
N PRO A 294 32.67 25.46 22.84
CA PRO A 294 31.92 24.23 22.57
C PRO A 294 31.26 24.23 21.17
N PRO A 295 30.99 23.07 20.56
CA PRO A 295 30.79 22.90 19.11
C PRO A 295 29.43 23.40 18.56
N PHE A 296 28.70 24.22 19.31
CA PHE A 296 27.39 24.74 18.91
C PHE A 296 27.41 26.26 19.07
N HIS A 297 27.91 26.95 18.05
CA HIS A 297 27.64 28.37 17.88
C HIS A 297 26.43 28.50 16.96
N ASP A 298 25.30 28.95 17.50
CA ASP A 298 24.15 29.39 16.71
C ASP A 298 24.56 30.71 16.03
N PHE A 299 24.93 30.67 14.76
CA PHE A 299 25.28 31.86 14.00
C PHE A 299 24.01 32.59 13.55
N SER A 300 23.90 33.88 13.86
CA SER A 300 22.89 34.77 13.30
C SER A 300 23.43 35.42 12.02
N PHE A 301 22.55 35.73 11.05
CA PHE A 301 22.93 36.43 9.82
C PHE A 301 23.58 37.80 10.07
N THR A 302 23.33 38.40 11.24
CA THR A 302 23.96 39.65 11.68
C THR A 302 25.45 39.52 11.97
N ASP A 303 25.96 38.31 12.19
CA ASP A 303 27.37 38.07 12.53
C ASP A 303 28.26 37.94 11.28
N LEU A 304 27.65 37.79 10.10
CA LEU A 304 28.33 37.60 8.81
C LEU A 304 28.40 38.87 7.96
N ILE A 305 27.68 39.92 8.33
CA ILE A 305 27.64 41.18 7.58
C ILE A 305 28.50 42.20 8.35
N PRO A 306 29.57 42.75 7.75
CA PRO A 306 30.29 43.87 8.34
C PRO A 306 29.32 45.04 8.46
N THR A 307 29.12 45.55 9.67
CA THR A 307 28.49 46.85 9.88
C THR A 307 29.42 47.93 9.33
N GLU A 308 29.10 48.42 8.13
CA GLU A 308 29.43 49.79 7.69
C GLU A 308 28.13 50.58 7.57
#